data_AF-A0A453GCS1-F1
#
_entry.id   AF-A0A453GCS1-F1
#
_cell.length_a   1.000
_cell.length_b   1.000
_cell.length_c   1.000
_cell.angle_alpha   90.00
_cell.angle_beta   90.00
_cell.angle_gamma   90.00
#
_symmetry.space_group_name_H-M   'P 1'
#
loop_
_entity.id
_entity.type
_entity.pdbx_description
1 polymer ?
#
loop_
_entity_poly.entity_id
_entity_poly.type
_entity_poly.pdbx_seq_one_letter_code
_entity_poly.pdbx_strand_id
1 'polypeptide(L)'
;METICLLVKSFEEEIKGSKIEHSTGTQEKCRPTSTTNYPCSSTFPQLMLALLLRILHFIHMAWMDRSECYDLPEIIWRARLISTNEISTFLKENNTLPANDGVDVRRMNAIGTWLREIRETGYNIIGLYASVERSIFGLDCSLSINTLAMDISSMEFDHVGKLIQLSFIPLVRCCPRGCWDKWVLLLLESLFFYCKDIFGYAWLSLIHEGRAEVPAYFGNLYGPEEKVKKLEVELLLKFTRSVSYLLGVLASEEFNSGLPQLNCPKSDLKSISSSSLMGYLLLHNCFGRFSMYSLFGSLVDYQAAKEALPFCHALIRLAVATDDERLKQFILNEMLPTLVRFDDRSPPSGISWLRSELSSSIEVSSMKDVVGLCREIYDVYLHNQAS
;
A
#
# COMPACT_ATOMS: atom_id res chain seq x y z
N MET A 1 -10.31 3.36 -26.11
CA MET A 1 -9.22 3.11 -25.14
C MET A 1 -8.01 3.98 -25.42
N GLU A 2 -7.40 3.90 -26.60
CA GLU A 2 -6.26 4.76 -26.97
C GLU A 2 -6.53 6.26 -26.76
N THR A 3 -7.66 6.79 -27.23
CA THR A 3 -8.05 8.19 -27.00
C THR A 3 -8.18 8.54 -25.52
N ILE A 4 -8.69 7.62 -24.69
CA ILE A 4 -8.81 7.82 -23.24
C ILE A 4 -7.42 7.83 -22.60
N CYS A 5 -6.51 6.96 -23.04
CA CYS A 5 -5.12 6.96 -22.60
C CYS A 5 -4.43 8.28 -22.92
N LEU A 6 -4.58 8.80 -24.15
CA LEU A 6 -4.04 10.11 -24.55
C LEU A 6 -4.63 11.25 -23.72
N LEU A 7 -5.95 11.22 -23.45
CA LEU A 7 -6.60 12.21 -22.60
C LEU A 7 -6.01 12.21 -21.18
N VAL A 8 -5.89 11.04 -20.55
CA VAL A 8 -5.36 10.94 -19.18
C VAL A 8 -3.88 11.36 -19.13
N LYS A 9 -3.07 11.02 -20.14
CA LYS A 9 -1.70 11.54 -20.28
C LYS A 9 -1.68 13.08 -20.41
N SER A 10 -2.59 13.66 -21.17
CA SER A 10 -2.67 15.13 -21.29
C SER A 10 -2.99 15.80 -19.96
N PHE A 11 -3.80 15.17 -19.09
CA PHE A 11 -4.07 15.69 -17.75
C PHE A 11 -2.83 15.68 -16.86
N GLU A 12 -2.01 14.63 -16.95
CA GLU A 12 -0.76 14.53 -16.21
C GLU A 12 0.22 15.62 -16.64
N GLU A 13 0.36 15.87 -17.94
CA GLU A 13 1.25 16.90 -18.48
C GLU A 13 0.79 18.31 -18.09
N GLU A 14 -0.52 18.59 -18.08
CA GLU A 14 -1.08 19.87 -17.62
C GLU A 14 -0.68 20.16 -16.15
N ILE A 15 -0.81 19.17 -15.27
CA ILE A 15 -0.49 19.30 -13.84
C ILE A 15 1.02 19.37 -13.60
N LYS A 16 1.82 18.71 -14.43
CA LYS A 16 3.29 18.87 -14.39
C LYS A 16 3.73 20.23 -14.92
N GLY A 17 3.06 20.74 -15.97
CA GLY A 17 3.33 22.03 -16.58
C GLY A 17 3.12 23.20 -15.60
N SER A 18 2.05 23.15 -14.79
CA SER A 18 1.81 24.16 -13.74
C SER A 18 2.91 24.21 -12.68
N LYS A 19 3.65 23.10 -12.46
CA LYS A 19 4.79 23.03 -11.54
C LYS A 19 6.01 23.83 -12.03
N ILE A 20 6.20 23.95 -13.35
CA ILE A 20 7.37 24.62 -13.94
C ILE A 20 7.23 26.14 -13.82
N GLU A 21 6.03 26.68 -14.03
CA GLU A 21 5.75 28.12 -13.94
C GLU A 21 5.93 28.68 -12.52
N HIS A 22 5.78 27.86 -11.47
CA HIS A 22 5.99 28.27 -10.07
C HIS A 22 7.43 28.13 -9.56
N SER A 23 8.34 27.53 -10.33
CA SER A 23 9.71 27.20 -9.89
C SER A 23 10.79 28.21 -10.32
N THR A 24 10.42 29.27 -11.05
CA THR A 24 11.35 30.31 -11.54
C THR A 24 11.47 31.55 -10.63
N GLY A 25 10.93 31.51 -9.41
CA GLY A 25 11.09 32.57 -8.40
C GLY A 25 12.21 32.27 -7.40
N THR A 26 13.18 33.17 -7.29
CA THR A 26 14.40 33.16 -6.49
C THR A 26 14.25 32.60 -5.06
N GLN A 27 15.22 31.75 -4.65
CA GLN A 27 15.36 31.27 -3.27
C GLN A 27 15.61 32.43 -2.30
N GLU A 28 14.72 32.61 -1.34
CA GLU A 28 15.04 33.32 -0.10
C GLU A 28 14.43 32.58 1.11
N LYS A 29 15.27 32.28 2.10
CA LYS A 29 14.93 31.62 3.36
C LYS A 29 13.93 32.47 4.16
N CYS A 30 12.68 32.02 4.29
CA CYS A 30 11.76 32.51 5.33
C CYS A 30 10.83 31.40 5.85
N ARG A 31 10.59 31.41 7.17
CA ARG A 31 9.65 30.57 7.92
C ARG A 31 8.22 30.61 7.33
N PRO A 32 7.35 29.61 7.59
CA PRO A 32 6.05 29.51 6.95
C PRO A 32 5.10 30.54 7.56
N THR A 33 4.94 31.67 6.89
CA THR A 33 3.83 32.59 7.11
C THR A 33 3.29 33.06 5.78
N SER A 34 1.96 33.08 5.70
CA SER A 34 1.08 33.41 4.58
C SER A 34 0.89 32.30 3.53
N THR A 35 -0.27 31.66 3.65
CA THR A 35 -1.02 31.01 2.59
C THR A 35 -1.10 31.93 1.37
N THR A 36 -0.28 31.67 0.36
CA THR A 36 -0.59 32.09 -1.01
C THR A 36 -1.75 31.24 -1.50
N ASN A 37 -2.96 31.72 -1.21
CA ASN A 37 -4.18 31.25 -1.82
C ASN A 37 -4.08 31.52 -3.33
N TYR A 38 -3.65 30.52 -4.11
CA TYR A 38 -4.17 30.43 -5.47
C TYR A 38 -5.70 30.36 -5.35
N PRO A 39 -6.46 31.13 -6.14
CA PRO A 39 -7.90 30.98 -6.15
C PRO A 39 -8.20 29.52 -6.48
N CYS A 40 -8.81 28.82 -5.53
CA CYS A 40 -9.47 27.52 -5.71
C CYS A 40 -10.71 27.70 -6.62
N SER A 41 -10.53 28.35 -7.78
CA SER A 41 -11.57 28.98 -8.59
C SER A 41 -11.39 28.73 -10.10
N SER A 42 -10.44 27.91 -10.53
CA SER A 42 -10.53 27.34 -11.86
C SER A 42 -11.41 26.09 -11.77
N THR A 43 -12.60 26.16 -12.39
CA THR A 43 -13.51 25.00 -12.53
C THR A 43 -12.82 23.83 -13.26
N PHE A 44 -11.76 24.11 -14.02
CA PHE A 44 -11.11 23.18 -14.93
C PHE A 44 -10.35 22.04 -14.22
N PRO A 45 -9.40 22.25 -13.28
CA PRO A 45 -8.76 21.15 -12.55
C PRO A 45 -9.76 20.28 -11.76
N GLN A 46 -10.82 20.88 -11.21
CA GLN A 46 -11.87 20.13 -10.51
C GLN A 46 -12.65 19.22 -11.48
N LEU A 47 -12.98 19.70 -12.67
CA LEU A 47 -13.63 18.91 -13.72
C LEU A 47 -12.71 17.80 -14.25
N MET A 48 -11.42 18.09 -14.45
CA MET A 48 -10.42 17.08 -14.84
C MET A 48 -10.33 15.97 -13.80
N LEU A 49 -10.20 16.32 -12.52
CA LEU A 49 -10.15 15.35 -11.43
C LEU A 49 -11.46 14.54 -11.35
N ALA A 50 -12.62 15.18 -11.44
CA ALA A 50 -13.90 14.48 -11.41
C ALA A 50 -14.06 13.50 -12.58
N LEU A 51 -13.65 13.88 -13.79
CA LEU A 51 -13.66 13.01 -14.96
C LEU A 51 -12.67 11.85 -14.80
N LEU A 52 -11.47 12.12 -14.29
CA LEU A 52 -10.46 11.10 -14.02
C LEU A 52 -10.96 10.07 -13.01
N LEU A 53 -11.54 10.52 -11.89
CA LEU A 53 -12.09 9.64 -10.87
C LEU A 53 -13.20 8.74 -11.44
N ARG A 54 -14.05 9.28 -12.31
CA ARG A 54 -15.06 8.46 -13.01
C ARG A 54 -14.43 7.42 -13.92
N ILE A 55 -13.40 7.79 -14.70
CA ILE A 55 -12.67 6.84 -15.56
C ILE A 55 -12.05 5.71 -14.72
N LEU A 56 -11.39 6.07 -13.62
CA LEU A 56 -10.78 5.10 -12.71
C LEU A 56 -11.82 4.19 -12.08
N HIS A 57 -12.95 4.73 -11.62
CA HIS A 57 -14.03 3.93 -11.06
C HIS A 57 -14.57 2.92 -12.09
N PHE A 58 -14.76 3.30 -13.36
CA PHE A 58 -15.14 2.34 -14.40
C PHE A 58 -14.10 1.25 -14.63
N ILE A 59 -12.81 1.58 -14.55
CA ILE A 59 -11.74 0.57 -14.64
C ILE A 59 -11.77 -0.34 -13.42
N HIS A 60 -11.94 0.20 -12.21
CA HIS A 60 -12.03 -0.59 -10.97
C HIS A 60 -13.22 -1.54 -11.00
N MET A 61 -14.37 -1.07 -11.45
CA MET A 61 -15.57 -1.89 -11.64
C MET A 61 -15.36 -3.02 -12.65
N ALA A 62 -14.44 -2.87 -13.61
CA ALA A 62 -14.10 -3.97 -14.51
C ALA A 62 -13.39 -5.13 -13.78
N TRP A 63 -12.81 -4.90 -12.58
CA TRP A 63 -12.17 -5.92 -11.74
C TRP A 63 -13.12 -6.60 -10.74
N MET A 64 -14.29 -6.01 -10.48
CA MET A 64 -15.32 -6.65 -9.67
C MET A 64 -15.77 -7.97 -10.32
N ASP A 65 -15.74 -9.06 -9.54
CA ASP A 65 -16.32 -10.34 -9.94
C ASP A 65 -17.84 -10.30 -9.80
N ARG A 66 -18.46 -9.43 -10.60
CA ARG A 66 -19.91 -9.40 -10.82
C ARG A 66 -20.17 -9.99 -12.19
N SER A 67 -20.02 -11.32 -12.27
CA SER A 67 -20.50 -12.17 -13.36
C SER A 67 -21.97 -11.94 -13.73
N GLU A 68 -22.73 -11.21 -12.91
CA GLU A 68 -24.16 -10.92 -13.13
C GLU A 68 -24.48 -9.45 -13.47
N CYS A 69 -23.55 -8.49 -13.33
CA CYS A 69 -23.92 -7.07 -13.39
C CYS A 69 -23.50 -6.33 -14.67
N TYR A 70 -22.52 -6.87 -15.41
CA TYR A 70 -22.05 -6.29 -16.68
C TYR A 70 -21.60 -7.38 -17.64
N ASP A 71 -22.22 -7.47 -18.82
CA ASP A 71 -21.73 -8.24 -19.96
C ASP A 71 -20.46 -7.57 -20.52
N LEU A 72 -19.35 -7.70 -19.81
CA LEU A 72 -18.07 -7.20 -20.28
C LEU A 72 -17.65 -8.04 -21.50
N PRO A 73 -17.32 -7.43 -22.65
CA PRO A 73 -16.85 -8.18 -23.80
C PRO A 73 -15.70 -9.12 -23.42
N GLU A 74 -15.74 -10.36 -23.90
CA GLU A 74 -14.75 -11.41 -23.57
C GLU A 74 -13.30 -10.93 -23.74
N ILE A 75 -13.05 -10.10 -24.75
CA ILE A 75 -11.73 -9.52 -25.00
C ILE A 75 -11.23 -8.60 -23.87
N ILE A 76 -12.12 -7.88 -23.18
CA ILE A 76 -11.76 -7.03 -22.04
C ILE A 76 -11.56 -7.90 -20.80
N TRP A 77 -12.42 -8.89 -20.58
CA TRP A 77 -12.24 -9.85 -19.50
C TRP A 77 -10.88 -10.56 -19.60
N ARG A 78 -10.53 -11.06 -20.80
CA ARG A 78 -9.22 -11.66 -21.05
C ARG A 78 -8.06 -10.68 -20.99
N ALA A 79 -8.29 -9.40 -21.32
CA ALA A 79 -7.25 -8.36 -21.20
C ALA A 79 -6.96 -7.95 -19.75
N ARG A 80 -7.82 -8.32 -18.78
CA ARG A 80 -7.52 -8.19 -17.33
C ARG A 80 -6.50 -9.22 -16.87
N LEU A 81 -6.50 -10.41 -17.48
CA LEU A 81 -5.56 -11.47 -17.13
C LEU A 81 -4.15 -10.96 -17.37
N ILE A 82 -3.26 -11.13 -16.38
CA ILE A 82 -1.84 -10.79 -16.55
C ILE A 82 -1.36 -11.50 -17.81
N SER A 83 -0.92 -10.72 -18.79
CA SER A 83 -0.54 -11.30 -20.08
C SER A 83 0.70 -12.16 -19.89
N THR A 84 0.85 -13.21 -20.70
CA THR A 84 2.11 -13.98 -20.79
C THR A 84 3.32 -13.09 -21.08
N ASN A 85 3.13 -11.90 -21.64
CA ASN A 85 4.21 -10.94 -21.87
C ASN A 85 4.71 -10.30 -20.56
N GLU A 86 3.83 -10.02 -19.60
CA GLU A 86 4.24 -9.58 -18.27
C GLU A 86 4.95 -10.72 -17.54
N ILE A 87 4.43 -11.94 -17.63
CA ILE A 87 5.11 -13.17 -17.18
C ILE A 87 6.51 -13.29 -17.81
N SER A 88 6.69 -12.92 -19.08
CA SER A 88 7.99 -12.92 -19.77
C SER A 88 8.91 -11.77 -19.36
N THR A 89 8.39 -10.65 -18.82
CA THR A 89 9.24 -9.61 -18.22
C THR A 89 9.77 -10.03 -16.84
N PHE A 90 9.00 -10.84 -16.09
CA PHE A 90 9.44 -11.43 -14.82
C PHE A 90 10.35 -12.66 -15.03
N LEU A 91 10.16 -13.41 -16.11
CA LEU A 91 10.96 -14.59 -16.47
C LEU A 91 11.79 -14.31 -17.73
N LYS A 92 13.11 -14.09 -17.56
CA LYS A 92 14.08 -13.79 -18.64
C LYS A 92 14.26 -14.86 -19.74
N GLU A 93 13.35 -15.82 -19.92
CA GLU A 93 13.51 -16.91 -20.89
C GLU A 93 12.30 -17.14 -21.80
N ASN A 94 12.65 -17.30 -23.08
CA ASN A 94 11.81 -17.53 -24.25
C ASN A 94 10.67 -18.52 -23.99
N ASN A 95 9.44 -18.02 -23.87
CA ASN A 95 8.24 -18.85 -23.90
C ASN A 95 7.46 -18.57 -25.18
N THR A 96 7.22 -19.62 -25.96
CA THR A 96 6.29 -19.62 -27.08
C THR A 96 4.86 -19.73 -26.54
N LEU A 97 3.98 -18.85 -27.02
CA LEU A 97 2.55 -18.79 -26.66
C LEU A 97 1.84 -20.12 -26.99
N PRO A 98 0.89 -20.59 -26.16
CA PRO A 98 -0.04 -21.64 -26.58
C PRO A 98 -0.90 -21.13 -27.75
N ALA A 99 -1.24 -22.04 -28.66
CA ALA A 99 -1.84 -21.74 -29.95
C ALA A 99 -3.27 -21.13 -29.83
N ASN A 100 -3.44 -20.07 -30.62
CA ASN A 100 -4.66 -19.34 -31.00
C ASN A 100 -6.01 -20.05 -30.76
N ASP A 101 -6.79 -19.53 -29.83
CA ASP A 101 -8.19 -19.87 -29.54
C ASP A 101 -9.18 -18.85 -30.15
N GLY A 102 -8.77 -18.16 -31.23
CA GLY A 102 -9.65 -17.31 -32.04
C GLY A 102 -9.82 -15.86 -31.57
N VAL A 103 -9.30 -15.50 -30.39
CA VAL A 103 -9.24 -14.11 -29.90
C VAL A 103 -7.96 -13.44 -30.42
N ASP A 104 -8.06 -12.22 -30.96
CA ASP A 104 -6.90 -11.43 -31.41
C ASP A 104 -6.00 -11.06 -30.21
N VAL A 105 -5.01 -11.91 -29.96
CA VAL A 105 -4.02 -11.79 -28.87
C VAL A 105 -3.30 -10.44 -28.90
N ARG A 106 -3.03 -9.88 -30.09
CA ARG A 106 -2.36 -8.57 -30.20
C ARG A 106 -3.29 -7.48 -29.68
N ARG A 107 -4.55 -7.50 -30.09
CA ARG A 107 -5.56 -6.54 -29.64
C ARG A 107 -5.84 -6.66 -28.14
N MET A 108 -5.93 -7.89 -27.62
CA MET A 108 -6.08 -8.15 -26.18
C MET A 108 -4.91 -7.55 -25.38
N ASN A 109 -3.66 -7.82 -25.79
CA ASN A 109 -2.47 -7.28 -25.13
C ASN A 109 -2.40 -5.74 -25.18
N ALA A 110 -2.82 -5.13 -26.29
CA ALA A 110 -2.92 -3.68 -26.41
C ALA A 110 -3.97 -3.10 -25.44
N ILE A 111 -5.13 -3.74 -25.30
CA ILE A 111 -6.18 -3.33 -24.35
C ILE A 111 -5.66 -3.42 -22.91
N GLY A 112 -5.03 -4.53 -22.53
CA GLY A 112 -4.44 -4.69 -21.19
C GLY A 112 -3.39 -3.62 -20.88
N THR A 113 -2.52 -3.32 -21.86
CA THR A 113 -1.54 -2.24 -21.75
C THR A 113 -2.20 -0.87 -21.55
N TRP A 114 -3.23 -0.54 -22.32
CA TRP A 114 -3.94 0.74 -22.16
C TRP A 114 -4.67 0.84 -20.83
N LEU A 115 -5.31 -0.23 -20.34
CA LEU A 115 -5.96 -0.25 -19.03
C LEU A 115 -4.95 0.04 -17.92
N ARG A 116 -3.79 -0.63 -17.96
CA ARG A 116 -2.70 -0.42 -17.01
C ARG A 116 -2.16 1.02 -17.08
N GLU A 117 -1.89 1.54 -18.28
CA GLU A 117 -1.40 2.91 -18.46
C GLU A 117 -2.39 3.95 -17.94
N ILE A 118 -3.67 3.84 -18.31
CA ILE A 118 -4.71 4.77 -17.82
C ILE A 118 -4.77 4.76 -16.30
N ARG A 119 -4.76 3.56 -15.70
CA ARG A 119 -4.82 3.38 -14.25
C ARG A 119 -3.61 4.01 -13.55
N GLU A 120 -2.40 3.62 -13.94
CA GLU A 120 -1.18 4.08 -13.28
C GLU A 120 -0.98 5.60 -13.45
N THR A 121 -1.23 6.14 -14.64
CA THR A 121 -1.20 7.59 -14.86
C THR A 121 -2.26 8.29 -14.03
N GLY A 122 -3.48 7.75 -13.95
CA GLY A 122 -4.54 8.31 -13.13
C GLY A 122 -4.20 8.35 -11.65
N TYR A 123 -3.60 7.29 -11.11
CA TYR A 123 -3.12 7.27 -9.73
C TYR A 123 -2.03 8.30 -9.49
N ASN A 124 -1.09 8.42 -10.42
CA ASN A 124 -0.05 9.43 -10.33
C ASN A 124 -0.61 10.85 -10.33
N ILE A 125 -1.60 11.13 -11.19
CA ILE A 125 -2.30 12.42 -11.21
C ILE A 125 -2.94 12.73 -9.86
N ILE A 126 -3.61 11.77 -9.22
CA ILE A 126 -4.20 11.97 -7.88
C ILE A 126 -3.10 12.31 -6.86
N GLY A 127 -1.96 11.64 -6.91
CA GLY A 127 -0.81 11.97 -6.06
C GLY A 127 -0.21 13.35 -6.35
N LEU A 128 -0.22 13.78 -7.61
CA LEU A 128 0.20 15.12 -8.00
C LEU A 128 -0.77 16.19 -7.48
N TYR A 129 -2.08 15.97 -7.55
CA TYR A 129 -3.08 16.87 -6.95
C TYR A 129 -2.89 17.02 -5.44
N ALA A 130 -2.55 15.93 -4.74
CA ALA A 130 -2.23 15.99 -3.31
C ALA A 130 -0.99 16.84 -3.02
N SER A 131 0.05 16.74 -3.87
CA SER A 131 1.36 17.32 -3.61
C SER A 131 1.58 18.74 -4.14
N VAL A 132 1.02 19.09 -5.30
CA VAL A 132 1.28 20.37 -5.99
C VAL A 132 0.41 21.49 -5.42
N GLU A 133 -0.88 21.23 -5.22
CA GLU A 133 -1.82 22.29 -4.84
C GLU A 133 -2.45 22.09 -3.46
N ARG A 134 -2.36 20.86 -2.91
CA ARG A 134 -3.18 20.41 -1.76
C ARG A 134 -4.67 20.71 -1.93
N SER A 135 -5.10 21.07 -3.14
CA SER A 135 -6.44 21.55 -3.49
C SER A 135 -7.45 20.43 -3.35
N ILE A 136 -7.02 19.19 -3.59
CA ILE A 136 -7.84 17.99 -3.43
C ILE A 136 -8.45 17.86 -2.02
N PHE A 137 -7.77 18.33 -0.97
CA PHE A 137 -8.27 18.24 0.41
C PHE A 137 -9.36 19.28 0.72
N GLY A 138 -9.50 20.31 -0.12
CA GLY A 138 -10.59 21.28 -0.05
C GLY A 138 -11.86 20.84 -0.78
N LEU A 139 -11.79 19.75 -1.56
CA LEU A 139 -12.92 19.20 -2.31
C LEU A 139 -13.70 18.18 -1.47
N ASP A 140 -14.94 17.89 -1.89
CA ASP A 140 -15.70 16.77 -1.34
C ASP A 140 -14.95 15.46 -1.62
N CYS A 141 -14.54 14.78 -0.55
CA CYS A 141 -13.81 13.52 -0.60
C CYS A 141 -14.66 12.35 -1.10
N SER A 142 -16.00 12.47 -1.12
CA SER A 142 -16.91 11.35 -1.37
C SER A 142 -16.62 10.61 -2.67
N LEU A 143 -16.43 11.34 -3.79
CA LEU A 143 -16.13 10.71 -5.09
C LEU A 143 -14.73 10.07 -5.10
N SER A 144 -13.75 10.72 -4.48
CA SER A 144 -12.36 10.24 -4.41
C SER A 144 -12.27 8.99 -3.56
N ILE A 145 -12.83 9.00 -2.35
CA ILE A 145 -12.86 7.84 -1.45
C ILE A 145 -13.66 6.71 -2.08
N ASN A 146 -14.80 6.99 -2.72
CA ASN A 146 -15.55 5.98 -3.44
C ASN A 146 -14.66 5.27 -4.48
N THR A 147 -14.02 6.07 -5.35
CA THR A 147 -13.15 5.55 -6.40
C THR A 147 -11.93 4.79 -5.85
N LEU A 148 -11.27 5.31 -4.82
CA LEU A 148 -9.99 4.80 -4.34
C LEU A 148 -10.10 3.68 -3.32
N ALA A 149 -11.23 3.56 -2.61
CA ALA A 149 -11.34 2.71 -1.43
C ALA A 149 -12.44 1.65 -1.54
N MET A 150 -13.60 1.95 -2.17
CA MET A 150 -14.73 1.00 -2.16
C MET A 150 -14.46 -0.28 -2.96
N ASP A 151 -13.74 -0.17 -4.08
CA ASP A 151 -13.56 -1.30 -4.99
C ASP A 151 -12.27 -2.11 -4.71
N ILE A 152 -11.49 -1.71 -3.70
CA ILE A 152 -10.17 -2.29 -3.40
C ILE A 152 -10.22 -3.80 -3.13
N SER A 153 -11.35 -4.29 -2.58
CA SER A 153 -11.58 -5.69 -2.21
C SER A 153 -11.60 -6.66 -3.40
N SER A 154 -11.80 -6.15 -4.61
CA SER A 154 -11.82 -6.93 -5.85
C SER A 154 -10.55 -6.83 -6.69
N MET A 155 -9.61 -5.96 -6.30
CA MET A 155 -8.42 -5.67 -7.09
C MET A 155 -7.27 -6.63 -6.79
N GLU A 156 -6.46 -6.87 -7.82
CA GLU A 156 -5.24 -7.67 -7.72
C GLU A 156 -4.14 -6.99 -6.90
N PHE A 157 -3.21 -7.77 -6.35
CA PHE A 157 -2.13 -7.26 -5.51
C PHE A 157 -1.25 -6.21 -6.23
N ASP A 158 -0.93 -6.43 -7.51
CA ASP A 158 -0.13 -5.47 -8.29
C ASP A 158 -0.87 -4.13 -8.46
N HIS A 159 -2.18 -4.21 -8.73
CA HIS A 159 -3.07 -3.07 -8.90
C HIS A 159 -3.14 -2.25 -7.60
N VAL A 160 -3.42 -2.90 -6.48
CA VAL A 160 -3.47 -2.22 -5.17
C VAL A 160 -2.09 -1.68 -4.78
N GLY A 161 -1.02 -2.42 -5.05
CA GLY A 161 0.35 -1.98 -4.80
C GLY A 161 0.67 -0.67 -5.52
N LYS A 162 0.31 -0.55 -6.80
CA LYS A 162 0.47 0.70 -7.57
C LYS A 162 -0.38 1.84 -7.03
N LEU A 163 -1.62 1.56 -6.62
CA LEU A 163 -2.49 2.55 -5.99
C LEU A 163 -1.89 3.09 -4.69
N ILE A 164 -1.31 2.22 -3.86
CA ILE A 164 -0.62 2.62 -2.63
C ILE A 164 0.54 3.58 -2.96
N GLN A 165 1.41 3.16 -3.87
CA GLN A 165 2.64 3.90 -4.21
C GLN A 165 2.35 5.27 -4.82
N LEU A 166 1.41 5.33 -5.77
CA LEU A 166 1.19 6.51 -6.60
C LEU A 166 0.12 7.46 -6.02
N SER A 167 -0.81 6.98 -5.21
CA SER A 167 -1.89 7.81 -4.65
C SER A 167 -1.91 7.84 -3.13
N PHE A 168 -1.92 6.70 -2.43
CA PHE A 168 -2.13 6.71 -0.97
C PHE A 168 -0.95 7.38 -0.25
N ILE A 169 0.28 7.07 -0.63
CA ILE A 169 1.46 7.65 -0.01
C ILE A 169 1.51 9.18 -0.19
N PRO A 170 1.36 9.74 -1.40
CA PRO A 170 1.23 11.19 -1.57
C PRO A 170 0.07 11.81 -0.79
N LEU A 171 -1.10 11.16 -0.77
CA LEU A 171 -2.26 11.64 -0.03
C LEU A 171 -1.98 11.70 1.47
N VAL A 172 -1.43 10.64 2.06
CA VAL A 172 -1.04 10.60 3.48
C VAL A 172 0.00 11.68 3.79
N ARG A 173 1.03 11.81 2.97
CA ARG A 173 2.12 12.79 3.20
C ARG A 173 1.64 14.24 3.13
N CYS A 174 0.70 14.53 2.26
CA CYS A 174 0.25 15.89 2.01
C CYS A 174 -1.06 16.26 2.74
N CYS A 175 -1.73 15.31 3.38
CA CYS A 175 -3.02 15.53 4.04
C CYS A 175 -2.89 16.47 5.24
N PRO A 176 -3.62 17.61 5.25
CA PRO A 176 -3.74 18.44 6.44
C PRO A 176 -4.35 17.66 7.60
N ARG A 177 -3.92 17.97 8.83
CA ARG A 177 -4.40 17.28 10.05
C ARG A 177 -5.93 17.30 10.19
N GLY A 178 -6.55 18.44 9.89
CA GLY A 178 -8.00 18.61 9.95
C GLY A 178 -8.79 17.81 8.90
N CYS A 179 -8.12 17.04 8.05
CA CYS A 179 -8.71 16.21 7.00
C CYS A 179 -8.37 14.72 7.17
N TRP A 180 -7.65 14.33 8.24
CA TRP A 180 -7.25 12.94 8.46
C TRP A 180 -8.45 11.99 8.57
N ASP A 181 -9.53 12.40 9.22
CA ASP A 181 -10.78 11.63 9.32
C ASP A 181 -11.39 11.31 7.96
N LYS A 182 -11.43 12.29 7.07
CA LYS A 182 -12.08 12.19 5.75
C LYS A 182 -11.22 11.49 4.71
N TRP A 183 -9.90 11.57 4.84
CA TRP A 183 -8.98 11.07 3.83
C TRP A 183 -8.17 9.89 4.35
N VAL A 184 -7.35 10.11 5.38
CA VAL A 184 -6.39 9.10 5.83
C VAL A 184 -7.11 7.90 6.46
N LEU A 185 -8.09 8.12 7.36
CA LEU A 185 -8.80 7.02 8.01
C LEU A 185 -9.55 6.16 7.00
N LEU A 186 -10.36 6.77 6.11
CA LEU A 186 -11.18 6.02 5.16
C LEU A 186 -10.34 5.20 4.15
N LEU A 187 -9.22 5.76 3.68
CA LEU A 187 -8.31 5.06 2.79
C LEU A 187 -7.62 3.88 3.51
N LEU A 188 -7.09 4.14 4.70
CA LEU A 188 -6.37 3.12 5.45
C LEU A 188 -7.28 2.03 5.98
N GLU A 189 -8.50 2.34 6.42
CA GLU A 189 -9.47 1.34 6.88
C GLU A 189 -9.78 0.33 5.78
N SER A 190 -10.04 0.81 4.55
CA SER A 190 -10.34 -0.05 3.41
C SER A 190 -9.14 -0.92 3.01
N LEU A 191 -7.94 -0.33 2.99
CA LEU A 191 -6.70 -1.08 2.71
C LEU A 191 -6.39 -2.11 3.80
N PHE A 192 -6.53 -1.73 5.07
CA PHE A 192 -6.26 -2.63 6.17
C PHE A 192 -7.26 -3.77 6.25
N PHE A 193 -8.52 -3.53 5.85
CA PHE A 193 -9.48 -4.61 5.66
C PHE A 193 -9.04 -5.59 4.57
N TYR A 194 -8.65 -5.08 3.40
CA TYR A 194 -8.10 -5.90 2.30
C TYR A 194 -6.87 -6.71 2.73
N CYS A 195 -5.94 -6.05 3.43
CA CYS A 195 -4.73 -6.67 3.93
C CYS A 195 -5.01 -7.77 4.95
N LYS A 196 -5.99 -7.56 5.83
CA LYS A 196 -6.40 -8.55 6.83
C LYS A 196 -6.96 -9.80 6.19
N ASP A 197 -7.87 -9.64 5.23
CA ASP A 197 -8.66 -10.72 4.69
C ASP A 197 -7.87 -11.52 3.66
N ILE A 198 -7.60 -10.90 2.50
CA ILE A 198 -7.07 -11.59 1.33
C ILE A 198 -5.56 -11.74 1.42
N PHE A 199 -4.85 -10.67 1.76
CA PHE A 199 -3.37 -10.69 1.76
C PHE A 199 -2.81 -11.54 2.90
N GLY A 200 -3.41 -11.45 4.09
CA GLY A 200 -3.08 -12.31 5.23
C GLY A 200 -3.28 -13.79 4.90
N TYR A 201 -4.43 -14.14 4.29
CA TYR A 201 -4.71 -15.49 3.83
C TYR A 201 -3.70 -15.97 2.78
N ALA A 202 -3.41 -15.15 1.78
CA ALA A 202 -2.45 -15.48 0.71
C ALA A 202 -1.06 -15.84 1.27
N TRP A 203 -0.55 -15.07 2.23
CA TRP A 203 0.70 -15.39 2.91
C TRP A 203 0.61 -16.65 3.75
N LEU A 204 -0.49 -16.83 4.49
CA LEU A 204 -0.69 -18.00 5.33
C LEU A 204 -0.69 -19.28 4.49
N SER A 205 -1.49 -19.35 3.43
CA SER A 205 -1.53 -20.48 2.50
C SER A 205 -0.18 -20.68 1.83
N LEU A 206 0.48 -19.62 1.36
CA LEU A 206 1.79 -19.75 0.71
C LEU A 206 2.83 -20.39 1.66
N ILE A 207 2.85 -19.98 2.93
CA ILE A 207 3.78 -20.49 3.93
C ILE A 207 3.47 -21.94 4.31
N HIS A 208 2.21 -22.34 4.42
CA HIS A 208 1.84 -23.68 4.92
C HIS A 208 1.65 -24.71 3.81
N GLU A 209 1.14 -24.29 2.65
CA GLU A 209 0.70 -25.17 1.56
C GLU A 209 1.57 -25.00 0.31
N GLY A 210 2.44 -23.97 0.27
CA GLY A 210 3.31 -23.69 -0.88
C GLY A 210 2.59 -23.02 -2.05
N ARG A 211 1.33 -22.60 -1.87
CA ARG A 211 0.50 -21.86 -2.83
C ARG A 211 -0.30 -20.79 -2.11
N ALA A 212 -0.52 -19.65 -2.77
CA ALA A 212 -1.26 -18.54 -2.15
C ALA A 212 -2.79 -18.73 -2.18
N GLU A 213 -3.31 -19.72 -2.91
CA GLU A 213 -4.73 -20.11 -2.97
C GLU A 213 -5.76 -19.01 -3.32
N VAL A 214 -5.32 -17.85 -3.81
CA VAL A 214 -6.20 -16.73 -4.20
C VAL A 214 -5.97 -16.27 -5.64
N PRO A 215 -6.15 -17.16 -6.64
CA PRO A 215 -5.71 -16.93 -8.02
C PRO A 215 -6.27 -15.65 -8.66
N ALA A 216 -7.50 -15.25 -8.32
CA ALA A 216 -8.12 -14.02 -8.80
C ALA A 216 -7.31 -12.76 -8.44
N TYR A 217 -6.64 -12.74 -7.29
CA TYR A 217 -5.86 -11.60 -6.79
C TYR A 217 -4.44 -11.54 -7.37
N PHE A 218 -4.06 -12.58 -8.10
CA PHE A 218 -2.85 -12.63 -8.94
C PHE A 218 -3.17 -12.43 -10.43
N GLY A 219 -4.40 -12.03 -10.78
CA GLY A 219 -4.82 -11.87 -12.17
C GLY A 219 -4.96 -13.18 -12.93
N ASN A 220 -5.33 -14.25 -12.21
CA ASN A 220 -5.56 -15.60 -12.73
C ASN A 220 -4.40 -16.09 -13.59
N LEU A 221 -3.21 -16.10 -12.99
CA LEU A 221 -1.98 -16.61 -13.60
C LEU A 221 -2.20 -18.01 -14.21
N TYR A 222 -1.71 -18.20 -15.42
CA TYR A 222 -1.75 -19.48 -16.12
C TYR A 222 -0.37 -19.83 -16.69
N GLY A 223 -0.07 -21.12 -16.76
CA GLY A 223 1.21 -21.63 -17.26
C GLY A 223 1.72 -22.83 -16.46
N PRO A 224 2.98 -23.24 -16.68
CA PRO A 224 3.61 -24.30 -15.90
C PRO A 224 3.58 -24.00 -14.41
N GLU A 225 3.21 -24.98 -13.59
CA GLU A 225 2.97 -24.81 -12.15
C GLU A 225 4.14 -24.15 -11.41
N GLU A 226 5.38 -24.55 -11.73
CA GLU A 226 6.60 -23.98 -11.14
C GLU A 226 6.74 -22.47 -11.42
N LYS A 227 6.39 -22.03 -12.63
CA LYS A 227 6.44 -20.62 -13.03
C LYS A 227 5.35 -19.81 -12.32
N VAL A 228 4.15 -20.38 -12.20
CA VAL A 228 3.04 -19.74 -11.47
C VAL A 228 3.40 -19.57 -10.00
N LYS A 229 3.93 -20.61 -9.35
CA LYS A 229 4.42 -20.55 -7.96
C LYS A 229 5.43 -19.43 -7.75
N LYS A 230 6.42 -19.33 -8.64
CA LYS A 230 7.44 -18.28 -8.56
C LYS A 230 6.84 -16.87 -8.66
N LEU A 231 5.89 -16.67 -9.58
CA LEU A 231 5.22 -15.39 -9.76
C LEU A 231 4.33 -15.02 -8.57
N GLU A 232 3.63 -15.99 -7.96
CA GLU A 232 2.85 -15.76 -6.74
C GLU A 232 3.74 -15.19 -5.63
N VAL A 233 4.93 -15.78 -5.43
CA VAL A 233 5.92 -15.30 -4.45
C VAL A 233 6.38 -13.87 -4.81
N GLU A 234 6.79 -13.62 -6.05
CA GLU A 234 7.30 -12.31 -6.48
C GLU A 234 6.26 -11.19 -6.32
N LEU A 235 5.00 -11.46 -6.69
CA LEU A 235 3.90 -10.49 -6.57
C LEU A 235 3.55 -10.21 -5.11
N LEU A 236 3.50 -11.23 -4.25
CA LEU A 236 3.28 -11.04 -2.82
C LEU A 236 4.40 -10.22 -2.18
N LEU A 237 5.66 -10.47 -2.53
CA LEU A 237 6.80 -9.68 -2.03
C LEU A 237 6.69 -8.22 -2.49
N LYS A 238 6.37 -7.97 -3.76
CA LYS A 238 6.20 -6.62 -4.30
C LYS A 238 5.07 -5.86 -3.58
N PHE A 239 3.96 -6.53 -3.31
CA PHE A 239 2.86 -5.94 -2.56
C PHE A 239 3.24 -5.69 -1.09
N THR A 240 3.91 -6.64 -0.45
CA THR A 240 4.43 -6.52 0.94
C THR A 240 5.34 -5.30 1.10
N ARG A 241 6.22 -5.05 0.14
CA ARG A 241 7.08 -3.84 0.10
C ARG A 241 6.26 -2.57 0.02
N SER A 242 5.24 -2.54 -0.85
CA SER A 242 4.35 -1.37 -0.98
C SER A 242 3.62 -1.04 0.32
N VAL A 243 3.07 -2.05 0.99
CA VAL A 243 2.41 -1.91 2.29
C VAL A 243 3.41 -1.46 3.36
N SER A 244 4.58 -2.11 3.44
CA SER A 244 5.61 -1.81 4.44
C SER A 244 6.16 -0.39 4.29
N TYR A 245 6.36 0.07 3.06
CA TYR A 245 6.74 1.45 2.80
C TYR A 245 5.69 2.45 3.27
N LEU A 246 4.40 2.19 3.00
CA LEU A 246 3.30 3.00 3.53
C LEU A 246 3.31 3.04 5.06
N LEU A 247 3.48 1.89 5.72
CA LEU A 247 3.56 1.81 7.19
C LEU A 247 4.74 2.65 7.73
N GLY A 248 5.91 2.56 7.09
CA GLY A 248 7.06 3.42 7.40
C GLY A 248 6.76 4.92 7.24
N VAL A 249 5.98 5.30 6.21
CA VAL A 249 5.52 6.69 6.03
C VAL A 249 4.59 7.14 7.15
N LEU A 250 3.63 6.29 7.57
CA LEU A 250 2.71 6.61 8.66
C LEU A 250 3.44 6.87 9.99
N ALA A 251 4.56 6.20 10.20
CA ALA A 251 5.37 6.29 11.40
C ALA A 251 6.54 7.30 11.31
N SER A 252 6.64 8.06 10.20
CA SER A 252 7.72 9.03 10.06
C SER A 252 7.66 10.12 11.12
N GLU A 253 8.82 10.65 11.53
CA GLU A 253 8.90 11.69 12.55
C GLU A 253 8.16 12.98 12.15
N GLU A 254 8.07 13.27 10.84
CA GLU A 254 7.34 14.41 10.28
C GLU A 254 5.88 14.46 10.75
N PHE A 255 5.21 13.30 10.83
CA PHE A 255 3.81 13.20 11.23
C PHE A 255 3.62 12.87 12.71
N ASN A 256 4.71 12.61 13.43
CA ASN A 256 4.70 11.97 14.74
C ASN A 256 5.57 12.66 15.79
N SER A 257 5.74 13.97 15.68
CA SER A 257 6.48 14.76 16.67
C SER A 257 5.95 14.62 18.10
N GLY A 258 4.67 14.26 18.24
CA GLY A 258 4.00 14.02 19.52
C GLY A 258 4.21 12.65 20.14
N LEU A 259 4.93 11.73 19.48
CA LEU A 259 5.17 10.40 20.05
C LEU A 259 6.16 10.49 21.22
N PRO A 260 5.77 10.06 22.42
CA PRO A 260 6.65 10.04 23.58
C PRO A 260 7.77 9.00 23.43
N GLN A 261 8.87 9.23 24.14
CA GLN A 261 9.93 8.24 24.30
C GLN A 261 9.49 7.18 25.31
N LEU A 262 10.10 5.98 25.27
CA LEU A 262 9.74 4.84 26.13
C LEU A 262 9.81 5.15 27.63
N ASN A 263 10.67 6.07 28.05
CA ASN A 263 10.89 6.43 29.45
C ASN A 263 10.00 7.59 29.94
N CYS A 264 9.09 8.10 29.10
CA CYS A 264 8.21 9.20 29.47
C CYS A 264 7.03 8.71 30.33
N PRO A 265 6.49 9.56 31.22
CA PRO A 265 5.26 9.25 31.95
C PRO A 265 4.10 8.94 30.99
N LYS A 266 3.18 8.09 31.46
CA LYS A 266 1.93 7.78 30.75
C LYS A 266 1.23 9.08 30.35
N SER A 267 0.77 9.11 29.10
CA SER A 267 0.18 10.29 28.47
C SER A 267 -1.19 9.95 27.92
N ASP A 268 -2.11 10.90 28.00
CA ASP A 268 -3.47 10.73 27.48
C ASP A 268 -3.43 10.56 25.95
N LEU A 269 -4.12 9.55 25.43
CA LEU A 269 -4.15 9.23 24.00
C LEU A 269 -4.70 10.41 23.17
N LYS A 270 -5.66 11.19 23.69
CA LYS A 270 -6.16 12.38 22.98
C LYS A 270 -5.06 13.43 22.84
N SER A 271 -4.25 13.63 23.88
CA SER A 271 -3.09 14.53 23.81
C SER A 271 -2.10 14.09 22.72
N ILE A 272 -1.73 12.81 22.69
CA ILE A 272 -0.81 12.27 21.67
C ILE A 272 -1.41 12.44 20.25
N SER A 273 -2.69 12.11 20.08
CA SER A 273 -3.38 12.19 18.78
C SER A 273 -3.40 13.59 18.16
N SER A 274 -3.27 14.64 18.97
CA SER A 274 -3.25 16.04 18.49
C SER A 274 -1.97 16.38 17.70
N SER A 275 -0.89 15.61 17.92
CA SER A 275 0.44 15.88 17.36
C SER A 275 1.15 14.64 16.79
N SER A 276 0.46 13.50 16.74
CA SER A 276 0.93 12.27 16.13
C SER A 276 -0.15 11.60 15.30
N LEU A 277 0.16 11.34 14.03
CA LEU A 277 -0.69 10.55 13.14
C LEU A 277 -0.90 9.13 13.70
N MET A 278 0.16 8.48 14.17
CA MET A 278 0.07 7.15 14.79
C MET A 278 -0.87 7.14 16.01
N GLY A 279 -0.77 8.16 16.88
CA GLY A 279 -1.72 8.31 18.00
C GLY A 279 -3.15 8.56 17.54
N TYR A 280 -3.33 9.32 16.46
CA TYR A 280 -4.64 9.55 15.85
C TYR A 280 -5.26 8.27 15.28
N LEU A 281 -4.47 7.47 14.55
CA LEU A 281 -4.90 6.16 14.03
C LEU A 281 -5.28 5.19 15.15
N LEU A 282 -4.53 5.19 16.26
CA LEU A 282 -4.84 4.38 17.44
C LEU A 282 -6.15 4.84 18.11
N LEU A 283 -6.34 6.15 18.28
CA LEU A 283 -7.57 6.72 18.84
C LEU A 283 -8.82 6.30 18.05
N HIS A 284 -8.68 6.20 16.72
CA HIS A 284 -9.75 5.78 15.82
C HIS A 284 -9.79 4.26 15.57
N ASN A 285 -9.05 3.47 16.35
CA ASN A 285 -9.05 1.99 16.31
C ASN A 285 -8.67 1.42 14.93
N CYS A 286 -7.88 2.13 14.12
CA CYS A 286 -7.40 1.64 12.82
C CYS A 286 -6.53 0.39 12.94
N PHE A 287 -5.95 0.14 14.13
CA PHE A 287 -5.02 -0.95 14.37
C PHE A 287 -5.66 -2.20 14.99
N GLY A 288 -6.94 -2.15 15.38
CA GLY A 288 -7.57 -3.14 16.26
C GLY A 288 -7.81 -4.53 15.67
N ARG A 289 -7.40 -4.80 14.43
CA ARG A 289 -7.64 -6.09 13.74
C ARG A 289 -6.41 -6.61 12.96
N PHE A 290 -5.22 -6.11 13.27
CA PHE A 290 -4.00 -6.51 12.56
C PHE A 290 -3.49 -7.88 12.99
N SER A 291 -2.87 -8.57 12.03
CA SER A 291 -1.97 -9.70 12.26
C SER A 291 -0.63 -9.44 11.57
N MET A 292 0.44 -10.08 12.04
CA MET A 292 1.76 -9.94 11.39
C MET A 292 1.76 -10.45 9.94
N TYR A 293 0.95 -11.48 9.63
CA TYR A 293 0.76 -11.99 8.26
C TYR A 293 0.13 -10.93 7.36
N SER A 294 -0.94 -10.28 7.83
CA SER A 294 -1.67 -9.26 7.08
C SER A 294 -0.91 -7.95 6.87
N LEU A 295 0.17 -7.68 7.61
CA LEU A 295 0.90 -6.42 7.50
C LEU A 295 2.30 -6.57 6.92
N PHE A 296 2.96 -7.69 7.20
CA PHE A 296 4.39 -7.83 6.96
C PHE A 296 4.78 -9.12 6.24
N GLY A 297 3.82 -9.96 5.82
CA GLY A 297 4.14 -11.25 5.20
C GLY A 297 5.08 -12.10 6.07
N SER A 298 4.88 -12.06 7.38
CA SER A 298 5.74 -12.73 8.38
C SER A 298 7.21 -12.32 8.36
N LEU A 299 7.52 -11.12 7.86
CA LEU A 299 8.89 -10.59 7.74
C LEU A 299 9.78 -11.45 6.82
N VAL A 300 9.20 -12.21 5.89
CA VAL A 300 9.98 -13.05 4.95
C VAL A 300 10.88 -12.18 4.04
N ASP A 301 10.42 -10.98 3.68
CA ASP A 301 11.21 -10.02 2.89
C ASP A 301 11.95 -9.04 3.78
N TYR A 302 13.28 -9.12 3.77
CA TYR A 302 14.11 -8.22 4.57
C TYR A 302 13.95 -6.74 4.19
N GLN A 303 13.81 -6.44 2.89
CA GLN A 303 13.63 -5.06 2.42
C GLN A 303 12.33 -4.46 2.99
N ALA A 304 11.21 -5.18 2.87
CA ALA A 304 9.95 -4.78 3.47
C ALA A 304 10.03 -4.65 5.00
N ALA A 305 10.65 -5.61 5.69
CA ALA A 305 10.83 -5.56 7.14
C ALA A 305 11.58 -4.30 7.60
N LYS A 306 12.63 -3.91 6.87
CA LYS A 306 13.38 -2.68 7.16
C LYS A 306 12.54 -1.42 6.97
N GLU A 307 11.71 -1.36 5.94
CA GLU A 307 10.82 -0.22 5.68
C GLU A 307 9.70 -0.10 6.73
N ALA A 308 9.23 -1.23 7.25
CA ALA A 308 8.22 -1.31 8.29
C ALA A 308 8.76 -1.01 9.72
N LEU A 309 10.06 -1.07 9.93
CA LEU A 309 10.68 -0.96 11.25
C LEU A 309 10.27 0.30 12.05
N PRO A 310 10.21 1.52 11.47
CA PRO A 310 9.75 2.70 12.21
C PRO A 310 8.32 2.56 12.74
N PHE A 311 7.45 1.88 12.00
CA PHE A 311 6.08 1.62 12.40
C PHE A 311 6.00 0.69 13.61
N CYS A 312 6.81 -0.37 13.58
CA CYS A 312 6.98 -1.28 14.70
C CYS A 312 7.40 -0.56 16.00
N HIS A 313 8.41 0.32 15.94
CA HIS A 313 8.83 1.14 17.08
C HIS A 313 7.73 2.10 17.56
N ALA A 314 7.00 2.73 16.64
CA ALA A 314 5.92 3.65 16.99
C ALA A 314 4.76 2.93 17.73
N LEU A 315 4.42 1.70 17.33
CA LEU A 315 3.43 0.88 18.03
C LEU A 315 3.86 0.54 19.47
N ILE A 316 5.13 0.15 19.67
CA ILE A 316 5.65 -0.15 21.01
C ILE A 316 5.60 1.10 21.90
N ARG A 317 6.06 2.25 21.39
CA ARG A 317 6.00 3.52 22.14
C ARG A 317 4.58 3.91 22.53
N LEU A 318 3.62 3.73 21.62
CA LEU A 318 2.21 3.97 21.91
C LEU A 318 1.70 3.04 23.00
N ALA A 319 1.97 1.73 22.91
CA ALA A 319 1.52 0.77 23.92
C ALA A 319 2.02 1.10 25.33
N VAL A 320 3.28 1.52 25.47
CA VAL A 320 3.84 1.94 26.76
C VAL A 320 3.20 3.25 27.25
N ALA A 321 3.09 4.23 26.37
CA ALA A 321 2.64 5.56 26.75
C ALA A 321 1.15 5.65 27.08
N THR A 322 0.32 4.87 26.39
CA THR A 322 -1.15 4.92 26.52
C THR A 322 -1.73 3.78 27.34
N ASP A 323 -0.91 2.80 27.71
CA ASP A 323 -1.34 1.60 28.42
C ASP A 323 -2.41 0.79 27.66
N ASP A 324 -2.41 0.85 26.32
CA ASP A 324 -3.43 0.22 25.48
C ASP A 324 -3.26 -1.31 25.48
N GLU A 325 -4.22 -2.01 26.11
CA GLU A 325 -4.17 -3.46 26.27
C GLU A 325 -4.22 -4.22 24.95
N ARG A 326 -4.99 -3.73 23.96
CA ARG A 326 -5.10 -4.42 22.66
C ARG A 326 -3.77 -4.38 21.92
N LEU A 327 -3.10 -3.23 21.95
CA LEU A 327 -1.82 -3.05 21.32
C LEU A 327 -0.73 -3.86 22.03
N LYS A 328 -0.75 -3.93 23.36
CA LYS A 328 0.13 -4.81 24.14
C LYS A 328 -0.06 -6.28 23.78
N GLN A 329 -1.31 -6.75 23.70
CA GLN A 329 -1.61 -8.13 23.31
C GLN A 329 -1.14 -8.43 21.89
N PHE A 330 -1.33 -7.50 20.95
CA PHE A 330 -0.79 -7.64 19.60
C PHE A 330 0.76 -7.73 19.61
N ILE A 331 1.44 -6.86 20.36
CA ILE A 331 2.90 -6.85 20.45
C ILE A 331 3.41 -8.18 21.05
N LEU A 332 2.80 -8.66 22.13
CA LEU A 332 3.27 -9.85 22.85
C LEU A 332 2.91 -11.16 22.14
N ASN A 333 1.70 -11.26 21.56
CA ASN A 333 1.20 -12.53 21.01
C ASN A 333 1.48 -12.69 19.52
N GLU A 334 1.62 -11.60 18.77
CA GLU A 334 1.81 -11.65 17.30
C GLU A 334 3.21 -11.17 16.91
N MET A 335 3.58 -9.96 17.33
CA MET A 335 4.80 -9.31 16.88
C MET A 335 6.06 -9.99 17.42
N LEU A 336 6.13 -10.22 18.74
CA LEU A 336 7.29 -10.85 19.38
C LEU A 336 7.55 -12.28 18.86
N PRO A 337 6.57 -13.20 18.77
CA PRO A 337 6.81 -14.53 18.23
C PRO A 337 7.23 -14.50 16.76
N THR A 338 6.76 -13.51 15.99
CA THR A 338 7.17 -13.35 14.59
C THR A 338 8.61 -12.85 14.48
N LEU A 339 9.03 -11.90 15.31
CA LEU A 339 10.42 -11.44 15.38
C LEU A 339 11.38 -12.53 15.85
N VAL A 340 10.98 -13.32 16.86
CA VAL A 340 11.76 -14.48 17.31
C VAL A 340 11.92 -15.49 16.17
N ARG A 341 10.83 -15.84 15.45
CA ARG A 341 10.90 -16.72 14.27
C ARG A 341 11.74 -16.13 13.12
N PHE A 342 11.84 -14.81 13.02
CA PHE A 342 12.70 -14.15 12.04
C PHE A 342 14.20 -14.26 12.41
N ASP A 343 14.52 -14.19 13.70
CA ASP A 343 15.90 -14.30 14.22
C ASP A 343 16.38 -15.75 14.29
N ASP A 344 15.47 -16.67 14.62
CA ASP A 344 15.78 -18.05 14.90
C ASP A 344 16.06 -18.84 13.61
N ARG A 345 17.23 -19.47 13.53
CA ARG A 345 17.59 -20.46 12.49
C ARG A 345 16.89 -21.81 12.72
N SER A 346 15.63 -21.72 13.12
CA SER A 346 14.72 -22.81 13.49
C SER A 346 14.51 -23.79 12.31
N PRO A 347 14.04 -25.04 12.54
CA PRO A 347 14.03 -26.13 11.55
C PRO A 347 13.26 -25.78 10.27
N PRO A 348 13.41 -26.55 9.17
CA PRO A 348 12.80 -26.23 7.89
C PRO A 348 11.28 -26.06 8.01
N SER A 349 10.86 -24.80 7.98
CA SER A 349 9.49 -24.31 7.88
C SER A 349 9.29 -23.66 6.51
N GLY A 350 8.04 -23.43 6.10
CA GLY A 350 7.77 -22.69 4.86
C GLY A 350 8.41 -21.30 4.82
N ILE A 351 8.58 -20.66 5.99
CA ILE A 351 9.30 -19.38 6.14
C ILE A 351 10.78 -19.54 5.84
N SER A 352 11.45 -20.56 6.39
CA SER A 352 12.87 -20.82 6.11
C SER A 352 13.11 -21.25 4.66
N TRP A 353 12.16 -21.99 4.06
CA TRP A 353 12.23 -22.38 2.66
C TRP A 353 12.15 -21.15 1.76
N LEU A 354 11.11 -20.32 1.91
CA LEU A 354 10.96 -19.06 1.18
C LEU A 354 12.18 -18.16 1.37
N ARG A 355 12.69 -18.06 2.61
CA ARG A 355 13.89 -17.29 2.89
C ARG A 355 15.10 -17.83 2.15
N SER A 356 15.33 -19.15 2.14
CA SER A 356 16.45 -19.77 1.42
C SER A 356 16.37 -19.57 -0.10
N GLU A 357 15.15 -19.57 -0.65
CA GLU A 357 14.88 -19.28 -2.06
C GLU A 357 15.22 -17.81 -2.41
N LEU A 358 15.05 -16.90 -1.44
CA LEU A 358 15.22 -15.45 -1.60
C LEU A 358 16.60 -14.93 -1.17
N SER A 359 17.28 -15.62 -0.25
CA SER A 359 18.49 -15.15 0.46
C SER A 359 19.79 -15.33 -0.32
N SER A 360 19.75 -15.68 -1.61
CA SER A 360 20.96 -15.72 -2.44
C SER A 360 21.63 -14.34 -2.63
N SER A 361 21.05 -13.25 -2.10
CA SER A 361 21.48 -11.88 -2.45
C SER A 361 21.74 -10.91 -1.29
N ILE A 362 21.14 -11.06 -0.10
CA ILE A 362 21.29 -10.05 0.98
C ILE A 362 21.17 -10.71 2.36
N GLU A 363 22.23 -11.35 2.81
CA GLU A 363 22.42 -11.54 4.25
C GLU A 363 23.50 -10.56 4.74
N VAL A 364 23.43 -10.19 6.03
CA VAL A 364 24.55 -9.78 6.90
C VAL A 364 24.49 -8.38 7.57
N SER A 365 23.55 -7.46 7.32
CA SER A 365 23.57 -6.15 8.05
C SER A 365 22.50 -5.93 9.16
N SER A 366 21.55 -6.83 9.40
CA SER A 366 20.24 -6.42 9.96
C SER A 366 19.82 -6.92 11.34
N MET A 367 20.57 -7.84 11.95
CA MET A 367 20.14 -8.41 13.23
C MET A 367 20.15 -7.40 14.39
N LYS A 368 20.90 -6.30 14.29
CA LYS A 368 20.94 -5.27 15.35
C LYS A 368 19.59 -4.58 15.55
N ASP A 369 18.87 -4.32 14.47
CA ASP A 369 17.60 -3.59 14.52
C ASP A 369 16.48 -4.46 15.10
N VAL A 370 16.47 -5.75 14.74
CA VAL A 370 15.55 -6.76 15.32
C VAL A 370 15.83 -6.96 16.81
N VAL A 371 17.11 -7.06 17.20
CA VAL A 371 17.49 -7.14 18.62
C VAL A 371 17.07 -5.89 19.40
N GLY A 372 17.15 -4.71 18.77
CA GLY A 372 16.64 -3.46 19.33
C GLY A 372 15.14 -3.52 19.61
N LEU A 373 14.35 -3.94 18.61
CA LEU A 373 12.90 -4.17 18.76
C LEU A 373 12.59 -5.17 19.89
N CYS A 374 13.26 -6.33 19.91
CA CYS A 374 13.04 -7.34 20.94
C CYS A 374 13.32 -6.80 22.35
N ARG A 375 14.33 -5.94 22.50
CA ARG A 375 14.63 -5.27 23.77
C ARG A 375 13.51 -4.30 24.17
N GLU A 376 13.03 -3.48 23.25
CA GLU A 376 11.91 -2.56 23.52
C GLU A 376 10.64 -3.33 23.89
N ILE A 377 10.36 -4.46 23.25
CA ILE A 377 9.23 -5.33 23.61
C ILE A 377 9.41 -5.95 24.99
N TYR A 378 10.63 -6.37 25.34
CA TYR A 378 10.91 -6.87 26.68
C TYR A 378 10.65 -5.81 27.75
N ASP A 379 10.96 -4.54 27.46
CA ASP A 379 10.63 -3.43 28.36
C ASP A 379 9.11 -3.27 28.51
N VAL A 380 8.32 -3.39 27.44
CA VAL A 380 6.84 -3.43 27.51
C VAL A 380 6.36 -4.56 28.41
N TYR A 381 6.93 -5.75 28.26
CA TYR A 381 6.57 -6.93 29.06
C TYR A 381 6.84 -6.73 30.54
N LEU A 382 7.99 -6.15 30.90
CA LEU A 382 8.32 -5.83 32.29
C LEU A 382 7.34 -4.81 32.89
N HIS A 383 6.94 -3.80 32.14
CA HIS A 383 5.93 -2.82 32.60
C HIS A 383 4.56 -3.48 32.85
N ASN A 384 4.19 -4.49 32.06
CA ASN A 384 2.94 -5.24 32.25
C ASN A 384 2.94 -6.14 33.49
N GLN A 385 4.11 -6.58 33.99
CA GLN A 385 4.19 -7.38 35.22
C GLN A 385 4.26 -6.56 36.51
N ALA A 386 4.65 -5.29 36.41
CA ALA A 386 4.74 -4.37 37.56
C ALA A 386 3.44 -3.60 37.84
N SER A 387 2.40 -3.84 37.03
CA SER A 387 1.03 -3.30 37.16
C SER A 387 0.12 -4.34 37.80
#